data_AF-A0AAU9WMK7-F1
#
_entry.id   AF-A0AAU9WMK7-F1
#
_cell.length_a   1.000
_cell.length_b   1.000
_cell.length_c   1.000
_cell.angle_alpha   90.00
_cell.angle_beta   90.00
_cell.angle_gamma   90.00
#
_symmetry.space_group_name_H-M   'P 1'
#
loop_
_entity.id
_entity.type
_entity.pdbx_description
1 polymer ?
#
loop_
_entity_poly.entity_id
_entity_poly.type
_entity_poly.pdbx_seq_one_letter_code
_entity_poly.pdbx_strand_id
1 'polypeptide(L)'
;FSTRLFSASVECATSYQTTATVVCDFSLTNNGDCTYSVLKWNTPLNDLAVNGLTVSRDGKELSPEGIMMKREDPGAGAFLTIAAGETVSSKFDLSSEYDTTKAGTYTVAVDLYLEYVEGSAGSLQETKLFYLSSPAVSFQVI
;
A
#
# COMPACT_ATOMS: atom_id res chain seq x y z
N PHE A 1 -22.54 3.95 14.01
CA PHE A 1 -21.11 3.93 13.67
C PHE A 1 -20.96 3.12 12.40
N SER A 2 -20.65 3.74 11.26
CA SER A 2 -20.41 3.00 10.02
C SER A 2 -18.99 2.45 10.06
N THR A 3 -18.83 1.14 10.16
CA THR A 3 -17.52 0.49 10.02
C THR A 3 -17.00 0.76 8.60
N ARG A 4 -15.72 1.15 8.46
CA ARG A 4 -15.08 1.34 7.15
C ARG A 4 -14.89 -0.02 6.48
N LEU A 5 -15.18 -0.14 5.18
CA LEU A 5 -15.10 -1.41 4.44
C LEU A 5 -13.71 -2.05 4.51
N PHE A 6 -12.67 -1.26 4.31
CA PHE A 6 -11.28 -1.68 4.48
C PHE A 6 -10.55 -0.81 5.48
N SER A 7 -9.56 -1.39 6.15
CA SER A 7 -8.60 -0.68 6.99
C SER A 7 -7.18 -1.14 6.68
N ALA A 8 -6.22 -0.24 6.83
CA ALA A 8 -4.81 -0.50 6.56
C ALA A 8 -3.90 -0.10 7.72
N SER A 9 -2.80 -0.83 7.87
CA SER A 9 -1.67 -0.46 8.72
C SER A 9 -0.36 -0.65 7.97
N VAL A 10 0.63 0.14 8.38
CA VAL A 10 2.03 0.02 7.96
C VAL A 10 2.86 -0.17 9.23
N GLU A 11 3.86 -1.03 9.16
CA GLU A 11 4.84 -1.22 10.23
C GLU A 11 6.23 -1.19 9.61
N CYS A 12 7.15 -0.44 10.21
CA CYS A 12 8.54 -0.34 9.79
C CYS A 12 9.45 -0.56 11.00
N ALA A 13 10.70 -0.95 10.77
CA ALA A 13 11.71 -0.92 11.82
C ALA A 13 11.91 0.52 12.32
N THR A 14 12.34 0.67 13.57
CA THR A 14 12.53 1.99 14.19
C THR A 14 13.67 2.78 13.55
N SER A 15 14.63 2.10 12.90
CA SER A 15 15.76 2.73 12.23
C SER A 15 16.33 1.88 11.10
N TYR A 16 16.84 2.54 10.06
CA TYR A 16 17.58 1.97 8.94
C TYR A 16 18.90 2.71 8.75
N GLN A 17 19.87 2.06 8.08
CA GLN A 17 21.09 2.75 7.64
C GLN A 17 20.83 3.46 6.31
N THR A 18 21.50 4.58 6.05
CA THR A 18 21.46 5.30 4.75
C THR A 18 21.80 4.44 3.52
N THR A 19 22.48 3.32 3.70
CA THR A 19 22.84 2.36 2.64
C THR A 19 21.95 1.12 2.60
N ALA A 20 21.00 0.99 3.54
CA ALA A 20 20.13 -0.17 3.66
C ALA A 20 18.85 0.00 2.83
N THR A 21 18.34 -1.13 2.35
CA THR A 21 16.98 -1.22 1.82
C THR A 21 15.96 -0.97 2.93
N VAL A 22 15.02 -0.06 2.69
CA VAL A 22 13.98 0.30 3.67
C VAL A 22 12.72 -0.51 3.40
N VAL A 23 12.63 -1.70 4.01
CA VAL A 23 11.48 -2.60 3.89
C VAL A 23 10.50 -2.37 5.03
N CYS A 24 9.21 -2.20 4.71
CA CYS A 24 8.11 -2.11 5.67
C CYS A 24 7.07 -3.20 5.40
N ASP A 25 6.35 -3.58 6.45
CA ASP A 25 5.21 -4.48 6.41
C ASP A 25 3.92 -3.66 6.21
N PHE A 26 3.04 -4.14 5.34
CA PHE A 26 1.72 -3.60 5.09
C PHE A 26 0.67 -4.64 5.44
N SER A 27 -0.43 -4.21 6.05
CA SER A 27 -1.59 -5.06 6.28
C SER A 27 -2.86 -4.37 5.79
N LEU A 28 -3.72 -5.14 5.12
CA LEU A 28 -5.05 -4.73 4.67
C LEU A 28 -6.08 -5.69 5.25
N THR A 29 -7.06 -5.14 5.97
CA THR A 29 -8.17 -5.89 6.55
C THR A 29 -9.45 -5.59 5.79
N ASN A 30 -10.17 -6.64 5.42
CA ASN A 30 -11.56 -6.56 4.99
C ASN A 30 -12.46 -6.58 6.23
N ASN A 31 -13.06 -5.44 6.57
CA ASN A 31 -13.99 -5.32 7.70
C ASN A 31 -15.45 -5.57 7.30
N GLY A 32 -15.70 -5.87 6.03
CA GLY A 32 -17.02 -6.23 5.53
C GLY A 32 -17.42 -7.66 5.88
N ASP A 33 -18.66 -8.00 5.53
CA ASP A 33 -19.29 -9.30 5.71
C ASP A 33 -19.27 -10.17 4.44
N CYS A 34 -18.83 -9.62 3.31
CA CYS A 34 -18.59 -10.33 2.06
C CYS A 34 -17.10 -10.53 1.80
N THR A 35 -16.80 -11.49 0.92
CA THR A 35 -15.48 -11.61 0.28
C THR A 35 -15.32 -10.52 -0.77
N TYR A 36 -14.14 -9.90 -0.86
CA TYR A 36 -13.81 -8.93 -1.92
C TYR A 36 -12.49 -9.29 -2.60
N SER A 37 -12.38 -8.97 -3.88
CA SER A 37 -11.10 -8.97 -4.60
C SER A 37 -10.61 -7.54 -4.80
N VAL A 38 -9.38 -7.25 -4.36
CA VAL A 38 -8.77 -5.92 -4.44
C VAL A 38 -7.65 -5.91 -5.48
N LEU A 39 -7.55 -4.84 -6.26
CA LEU A 39 -6.49 -4.69 -7.25
C LEU A 39 -5.15 -4.44 -6.52
N LYS A 40 -4.14 -5.27 -6.78
CA LYS A 40 -2.84 -5.14 -6.12
C LYS A 40 -2.01 -3.98 -6.68
N TRP A 41 -2.23 -3.60 -7.94
CA TRP A 41 -1.41 -2.60 -8.63
C TRP A 41 -1.45 -1.25 -7.91
N ASN A 42 -0.31 -0.57 -7.87
CA ASN A 42 -0.15 0.73 -7.21
C ASN A 42 -0.49 0.72 -5.71
N THR A 43 -0.55 -0.46 -5.08
CA THR A 43 -0.75 -0.63 -3.65
C THR A 43 0.46 -1.32 -3.03
N PRO A 44 0.68 -1.18 -1.71
CA PRO A 44 1.72 -1.95 -1.02
C PRO A 44 1.51 -3.49 -1.01
N LEU A 45 0.38 -4.01 -1.53
CA LEU A 45 0.17 -5.45 -1.79
C LEU A 45 1.02 -5.98 -2.95
N ASN A 46 1.55 -5.07 -3.78
CA ASN A 46 2.46 -5.37 -4.86
C ASN A 46 3.83 -4.75 -4.53
N ASP A 47 4.88 -5.53 -4.70
CA ASP A 47 6.27 -5.15 -4.44
C ASP A 47 6.82 -4.11 -5.44
N LEU A 48 6.09 -3.84 -6.53
CA LEU A 48 6.50 -2.94 -7.61
C LEU A 48 5.57 -1.72 -7.72
N ALA A 49 6.14 -0.53 -7.84
CA ALA A 49 5.47 0.75 -8.15
C ALA A 49 4.43 1.18 -7.12
N VAL A 50 4.89 1.61 -5.94
CA VAL A 50 4.01 1.98 -4.81
C VAL A 50 3.61 3.47 -4.89
N ASN A 51 2.68 3.80 -5.79
CA ASN A 51 2.17 5.17 -5.96
C ASN A 51 1.15 5.62 -4.89
N GLY A 52 0.78 4.73 -3.95
CA GLY A 52 -0.27 4.97 -2.95
C GLY A 52 0.24 5.35 -1.56
N LEU A 53 1.46 5.89 -1.47
CA LEU A 53 2.07 6.29 -0.21
C LEU A 53 2.25 7.81 -0.12
N THR A 54 2.01 8.34 1.08
CA THR A 54 2.49 9.67 1.48
C THR A 54 3.76 9.49 2.30
N VAL A 55 4.87 10.05 1.82
CA VAL A 55 6.19 9.91 2.44
C VAL A 55 6.76 11.29 2.72
N SER A 56 7.26 11.51 3.93
CA SER A 56 7.98 12.74 4.28
C SER A 56 9.33 12.44 4.92
N ARG A 57 10.29 13.35 4.74
CA ARG A 57 11.54 13.42 5.50
C ARG A 57 11.61 14.76 6.22
N ASP A 58 11.79 14.71 7.54
CA ASP A 58 11.87 15.89 8.42
C ASP A 58 10.71 16.88 8.18
N GLY A 59 9.50 16.33 7.98
CA GLY A 59 8.28 17.08 7.73
C GLY A 59 8.11 17.62 6.30
N LYS A 60 9.07 17.38 5.40
CA LYS A 60 8.94 17.73 3.98
C LYS A 60 8.55 16.49 3.17
N GLU A 61 7.42 16.59 2.48
CA GLU A 61 6.94 15.52 1.59
C GLU A 61 7.95 15.24 0.46
N LEU A 62 8.12 13.95 0.16
CA LEU A 62 8.97 13.43 -0.90
C LEU A 62 8.11 13.00 -2.08
N SER A 63 8.60 13.26 -3.28
CA SER A 63 7.99 12.72 -4.50
C SER A 63 8.52 11.32 -4.78
N PRO A 64 7.68 10.39 -5.26
CA PRO A 64 8.15 9.10 -5.74
C PRO A 64 9.01 9.26 -7.01
N GLU A 65 10.08 8.49 -7.09
CA GLU A 65 11.08 8.47 -8.17
C GLU A 65 11.18 7.09 -8.85
N GLY A 66 10.37 6.12 -8.45
CA GLY A 66 10.41 4.78 -9.02
C GLY A 66 9.61 4.63 -10.31
N ILE A 67 9.31 3.39 -10.67
CA ILE A 67 8.94 3.03 -12.05
C ILE A 67 7.44 3.26 -12.28
N MET A 68 7.12 4.08 -13.28
CA MET A 68 5.76 4.16 -13.81
C MET A 68 5.53 3.09 -14.88
N MET A 69 4.64 2.13 -14.60
CA MET A 69 4.31 1.05 -15.52
C MET A 69 2.98 1.29 -16.24
N LYS A 70 3.01 1.27 -17.57
CA LYS A 70 1.80 1.16 -18.39
C LYS A 70 1.30 -0.28 -18.39
N ARG A 71 0.00 -0.48 -18.15
CA ARG A 71 -0.64 -1.80 -18.07
C ARG A 71 -1.90 -1.84 -18.95
N GLU A 72 -2.25 -3.04 -19.41
CA GLU A 72 -3.59 -3.32 -19.96
C GLU A 72 -4.61 -3.42 -18.83
N ASP A 73 -5.88 -3.64 -19.17
CA ASP A 73 -6.93 -3.85 -18.17
C ASP A 73 -6.58 -5.04 -17.25
N PRO A 74 -6.86 -4.93 -15.94
CA PRO A 74 -6.47 -5.96 -14.98
C PRO A 74 -7.26 -7.25 -15.20
N GLY A 75 -6.57 -8.33 -15.58
CA GLY A 75 -7.12 -9.68 -15.50
C GLY A 75 -7.19 -10.20 -14.07
N ALA A 76 -7.86 -11.34 -13.85
CA ALA A 76 -8.10 -11.90 -12.51
C ALA A 76 -6.83 -12.05 -11.63
N GLY A 77 -5.67 -12.35 -12.22
CA GLY A 77 -4.40 -12.48 -11.48
C GLY A 77 -3.82 -11.17 -10.93
N ALA A 78 -4.34 -10.02 -11.36
CA ALA A 78 -4.00 -8.70 -10.83
C ALA A 78 -4.66 -8.43 -9.48
N PHE A 79 -5.71 -9.17 -9.14
CA PHE A 79 -6.45 -9.02 -7.90
C PHE A 79 -5.98 -9.98 -6.82
N LEU A 80 -6.24 -9.61 -5.56
CA LEU A 80 -6.09 -10.45 -4.39
C LEU A 80 -7.45 -10.59 -3.71
N THR A 81 -7.92 -11.81 -3.52
CA THR A 81 -9.19 -12.09 -2.82
C THR A 81 -8.95 -12.14 -1.33
N ILE A 82 -9.81 -11.45 -0.58
CA ILE A 82 -9.77 -11.29 0.87
C ILE A 82 -11.16 -11.65 1.41
N ALA A 83 -11.25 -12.70 2.22
CA ALA A 83 -12.50 -13.13 2.83
C ALA A 83 -13.02 -12.10 3.86
N ALA A 84 -14.29 -12.23 4.25
CA ALA A 84 -14.88 -11.40 5.30
C ALA A 84 -14.09 -11.52 6.61
N GLY A 85 -13.69 -10.39 7.19
CA GLY A 85 -12.87 -10.33 8.42
C GLY A 85 -11.40 -10.73 8.24
N GLU A 86 -10.97 -11.11 7.04
CA GLU A 86 -9.59 -11.51 6.79
C GLU A 86 -8.65 -10.29 6.72
N THR A 87 -7.43 -10.49 7.22
CA THR A 87 -6.31 -9.56 7.02
C THR A 87 -5.26 -10.25 6.18
N VAL A 88 -4.84 -9.58 5.11
CA VAL A 88 -3.70 -9.98 4.28
C VAL A 88 -2.54 -9.03 4.55
N SER A 89 -1.32 -9.57 4.48
CA SER A 89 -0.09 -8.80 4.70
C SER A 89 0.90 -9.00 3.57
N SER A 90 1.69 -7.96 3.30
CA SER A 90 2.76 -7.94 2.31
C SER A 90 3.93 -7.10 2.84
N LYS A 91 5.07 -7.20 2.16
CA LYS A 91 6.21 -6.31 2.37
C LYS A 91 6.41 -5.46 1.14
N PHE A 92 6.80 -4.20 1.33
CA PHE A 92 7.17 -3.31 0.25
C PHE A 92 8.51 -2.64 0.56
N ASP A 93 9.28 -2.37 -0.49
CA ASP A 93 10.55 -1.66 -0.40
C ASP A 93 10.33 -0.16 -0.69
N LEU A 94 10.33 0.65 0.37
CA LEU A 94 10.20 2.10 0.26
C LEU A 94 11.36 2.73 -0.52
N SER A 95 12.57 2.16 -0.38
CA SER A 95 13.79 2.68 -1.03
C SER A 95 13.83 2.43 -2.54
N SER A 96 12.91 1.62 -3.06
CA SER A 96 12.73 1.43 -4.51
C SER A 96 12.01 2.62 -5.19
N GLU A 97 11.22 3.37 -4.42
CA GLU A 97 10.38 4.46 -4.93
C GLU A 97 10.78 5.83 -4.36
N TYR A 98 11.48 5.91 -3.23
CA TYR A 98 11.83 7.17 -2.58
C TYR A 98 13.32 7.22 -2.24
N ASP A 99 13.92 8.42 -2.35
CA ASP A 99 15.30 8.65 -1.91
C ASP A 99 15.43 8.57 -0.38
N THR A 100 15.73 7.36 0.10
CA THR A 100 16.03 7.06 1.50
C THR A 100 17.54 7.09 1.81
N THR A 101 18.37 7.63 0.92
CA THR A 101 19.84 7.66 1.12
C THR A 101 20.31 8.76 2.06
N LYS A 102 19.41 9.67 2.44
CA LYS A 102 19.72 10.81 3.31
C LYS A 102 19.19 10.54 4.71
N ALA A 103 20.01 10.81 5.71
CA ALA A 103 19.61 10.71 7.11
C ALA A 103 18.46 11.67 7.43
N GLY A 104 17.62 11.29 8.39
CA GLY A 104 16.48 12.09 8.83
C GLY A 104 15.37 11.25 9.45
N THR A 105 14.34 11.92 9.95
CA THR A 105 13.10 11.28 10.40
C THR A 105 12.17 11.12 9.22
N TYR A 106 11.85 9.88 8.88
CA TYR A 106 10.91 9.57 7.81
C TYR A 106 9.55 9.25 8.39
N THR A 107 8.50 9.67 7.69
CA THR A 107 7.12 9.23 7.96
C THR A 107 6.53 8.60 6.71
N VAL A 108 5.79 7.50 6.88
CA VAL A 108 5.07 6.84 5.78
C VAL A 108 3.65 6.51 6.19
N ALA A 109 2.70 6.75 5.29
CA ALA A 109 1.30 6.35 5.41
C ALA A 109 0.78 5.87 4.06
N VAL A 110 -0.24 5.01 4.08
CA VAL A 110 -1.05 4.72 2.89
C VAL A 110 -2.06 5.84 2.70
N ASP A 111 -2.18 6.32 1.47
CA ASP A 111 -3.17 7.29 1.03
C ASP A 111 -3.49 7.05 -0.46
N LEU A 112 -4.55 6.29 -0.74
CA LEU A 112 -4.89 5.88 -2.11
C LEU A 112 -6.38 5.57 -2.28
N TYR A 113 -6.81 5.48 -3.54
CA TYR A 113 -8.09 4.87 -3.89
C TYR A 113 -7.86 3.39 -4.21
N LEU A 114 -8.34 2.52 -3.34
CA LEU A 114 -8.28 1.08 -3.49
C LEU A 114 -9.39 0.65 -4.44
N GLU A 115 -9.00 -0.02 -5.52
CA GLU A 115 -9.94 -0.55 -6.48
C GLU A 115 -10.31 -1.99 -6.11
N TYR A 116 -11.60 -2.32 -6.11
CA TYR A 116 -12.09 -3.62 -5.63
C TYR A 116 -13.39 -4.06 -6.31
N VAL A 117 -13.68 -5.35 -6.22
CA VAL A 117 -14.95 -5.98 -6.60
C VAL A 117 -15.44 -6.90 -5.49
N GLU A 118 -16.75 -7.11 -5.42
CA GLU A 118 -17.34 -8.09 -4.51
C GLU A 118 -17.26 -9.50 -5.10
N GLY A 119 -16.89 -10.48 -4.26
CA GLY A 119 -16.60 -11.84 -4.69
C GLY A 119 -15.21 -11.98 -5.31
N SER A 120 -15.06 -12.93 -6.23
CA SER A 120 -13.81 -13.18 -6.95
C SER A 120 -13.74 -12.38 -8.25
N ALA A 121 -12.60 -11.74 -8.51
CA ALA A 121 -12.36 -11.00 -9.74
C ALA A 121 -12.45 -11.88 -11.00
N GLY A 122 -13.34 -11.49 -11.92
CA GLY A 122 -13.46 -12.04 -13.27
C GLY A 122 -12.86 -11.13 -14.34
N SER A 123 -12.90 -11.53 -15.61
CA SER A 123 -12.28 -10.79 -16.72
C SER A 123 -13.02 -9.51 -17.17
N LEU A 124 -14.27 -9.30 -16.74
CA LEU A 124 -15.13 -8.18 -17.16
C LEU A 124 -16.09 -7.76 -16.02
N GLN A 125 -15.54 -7.28 -14.90
CA GLN A 125 -16.34 -6.75 -13.80
C GLN A 125 -16.08 -5.25 -13.64
N GLU A 126 -17.15 -4.49 -13.39
CA GLU A 126 -17.06 -3.09 -13.00
C GLU A 126 -16.46 -3.01 -11.59
N THR A 127 -15.36 -2.28 -11.47
CA THR A 127 -14.68 -2.05 -10.20
C THR A 127 -15.32 -0.90 -9.43
N LYS A 128 -15.18 -0.95 -8.10
CA LYS A 128 -15.52 0.14 -7.18
C LYS A 128 -14.24 0.72 -6.60
N LEU A 129 -14.28 2.00 -6.26
CA LEU A 129 -13.20 2.67 -5.54
C LEU A 129 -13.56 2.84 -4.07
N PHE A 130 -12.59 2.57 -3.20
CA PHE A 130 -12.66 2.83 -1.77
C PHE A 130 -11.45 3.67 -1.35
N TYR A 131 -11.69 4.82 -0.74
CA TYR A 131 -10.60 5.64 -0.22
C TYR A 131 -9.97 4.96 1.02
N LEU A 132 -8.70 4.57 0.88
CA LEU A 132 -7.94 3.85 1.88
C LEU A 132 -6.83 4.75 2.44
N SER A 133 -6.83 4.91 3.75
CA SER A 133 -5.81 5.66 4.49
C SER A 133 -5.30 4.82 5.66
N SER A 134 -4.02 4.92 6.02
CA SER A 134 -3.47 4.39 7.27
C SER A 134 -3.01 5.50 8.21
N PRO A 135 -2.88 5.24 9.53
CA PRO A 135 -2.02 6.06 10.38
C PRO A 135 -0.60 6.12 9.80
N ALA A 136 0.08 7.25 10.01
CA ALA A 136 1.48 7.37 9.66
C ALA A 136 2.37 6.66 10.69
N VAL A 137 3.40 5.97 10.21
CA VAL A 137 4.48 5.45 11.04
C VAL A 137 5.75 6.25 10.82
N SER A 138 6.58 6.35 11.85
CA SER A 138 7.84 7.11 11.81
C SER A 138 9.03 6.22 12.11
N PHE A 139 10.12 6.45 11.40
CA PHE A 139 11.40 5.76 11.62
C PHE A 139 12.57 6.69 11.32
N GLN A 140 13.76 6.30 11.78
CA GLN A 140 14.99 7.04 11.52
C GLN A 140 15.77 6.41 10.37
N VAL A 141 16.39 7.24 9.53
CA VAL A 141 17.50 6.81 8.68
C VAL A 141 18.76 7.49 9.20
N ILE A 142 19.79 6.70 9.50
CA ILE A 142 21.06 7.15 10.11
C ILE A 142 22.29 6.62 9.38
#